data_AF-A0A2R3Z7N1-F1
#
_entry.id   AF-A0A2R3Z7N1-F1
#
_cell.length_a   1.000
_cell.length_b   1.000
_cell.length_c   1.000
_cell.angle_alpha   90.00
_cell.angle_beta   90.00
_cell.angle_gamma   90.00
#
_symmetry.space_group_name_H-M   'P 1'
#
loop_
_entity.id
_entity.type
_entity.pdbx_description
1 polymer ?
#
loop_
_entity_poly.entity_id
_entity_poly.type
_entity_poly.pdbx_seq_one_letter_code
_entity_poly.pdbx_strand_id
1 'polypeptide(L)'
;MLRQQEYILNTEEEFQQIESVKDQLKDLHENGNFFHFSLQTLELIRRFNNLYIEYFEKGNESASNFNQLVIISNNLETHLVREN
;
A
#
# COMPACT_ATOMS: atom_id res chain seq x y z
N MET A 1 13.24 -27.64 13.79
CA MET A 1 12.12 -26.72 13.49
C MET A 1 12.72 -25.34 13.27
N LEU A 2 12.82 -24.88 12.02
CA LEU A 2 13.51 -23.64 11.63
C LEU A 2 12.62 -22.91 10.60
N ARG A 3 11.57 -22.17 11.05
CA ARG A 3 10.71 -21.32 10.17
C ARG A 3 9.96 -20.21 10.92
N GLN A 4 10.49 -19.69 12.02
CA GLN A 4 9.79 -18.64 12.78
C GLN A 4 10.57 -17.33 12.95
N GLN A 5 11.85 -17.31 12.58
CA GLN A 5 12.70 -16.10 12.70
C GLN A 5 12.72 -15.23 11.44
N GLU A 6 12.33 -15.72 10.27
CA GLU A 6 12.25 -14.91 9.04
C GLU A 6 11.03 -13.99 8.99
N TYR A 7 9.96 -14.28 9.76
CA TYR A 7 8.73 -13.46 9.72
C TYR A 7 8.86 -12.11 10.42
N ILE A 8 9.80 -11.95 11.36
CA ILE A 8 9.89 -10.74 12.19
C ILE A 8 10.65 -9.62 11.45
N LEU A 9 11.61 -9.99 10.59
CA LEU A 9 12.43 -9.03 9.83
C LEU A 9 11.68 -8.41 8.64
N ASN A 10 10.78 -9.15 7.98
CA ASN A 10 10.03 -8.63 6.81
C ASN A 10 9.03 -7.54 7.18
N THR A 11 8.47 -7.57 8.40
CA THR A 11 7.38 -6.66 8.78
C THR A 11 7.79 -5.18 8.71
N GLU A 12 9.02 -4.84 9.11
CA GLU A 12 9.47 -3.44 9.14
C GLU A 12 9.68 -2.89 7.72
N GLU A 13 10.28 -3.67 6.82
CA GLU A 13 10.44 -3.32 5.41
C GLU A 13 9.07 -3.21 4.72
N GLU A 14 8.15 -4.12 5.01
CA GLU A 14 6.77 -4.09 4.52
C GLU A 14 6.01 -2.85 5.01
N PHE A 15 6.18 -2.46 6.28
CA PHE A 15 5.61 -1.22 6.81
C PHE A 15 6.19 0.01 6.10
N GLN A 16 7.51 0.06 5.89
CA GLN A 16 8.16 1.16 5.17
C GLN A 16 7.65 1.27 3.74
N GLN A 17 7.43 0.14 3.06
CA GLN A 17 6.87 0.14 1.71
C GLN A 17 5.44 0.71 1.70
N ILE A 18 4.58 0.29 2.63
CA ILE A 18 3.21 0.79 2.74
C ILE A 18 3.19 2.31 2.97
N GLU A 19 4.03 2.82 3.87
CA GLU A 19 4.13 4.27 4.11
C GLU A 19 4.69 5.02 2.90
N SER A 20 5.69 4.47 2.21
CA SER A 20 6.23 5.07 0.98
C SER A 20 5.15 5.24 -0.09
N VAL A 21 4.32 4.21 -0.32
CA VAL A 21 3.21 4.30 -1.28
C VAL A 21 2.18 5.33 -0.83
N LYS A 22 1.86 5.40 0.47
CA LYS A 22 0.95 6.42 0.99
C LYS A 22 1.46 7.84 0.74
N ASP A 23 2.76 8.08 0.96
CA ASP A 23 3.37 9.38 0.70
C ASP A 23 3.32 9.74 -0.79
N GLN A 24 3.63 8.80 -1.68
CA GLN A 24 3.47 8.99 -3.13
C GLN A 24 2.04 9.36 -3.52
N LEU A 25 1.03 8.68 -2.95
CA LEU A 25 -0.37 8.98 -3.23
C LEU A 25 -0.80 10.36 -2.69
N LYS A 26 -0.23 10.78 -1.56
CA LYS A 26 -0.45 12.12 -1.01
C LYS A 26 0.14 13.18 -1.94
N ASP A 27 1.36 12.98 -2.43
CA ASP A 27 1.99 13.89 -3.39
C ASP A 27 1.18 13.98 -4.69
N LEU A 28 0.66 12.86 -5.19
CA LEU A 28 -0.24 12.86 -6.35
C LEU A 28 -1.53 13.66 -6.08
N HIS A 29 -2.03 13.59 -4.85
CA HIS A 29 -3.19 14.38 -4.42
C HIS A 29 -2.94 15.87 -4.42
N GLU A 30 -1.82 16.28 -3.84
CA GLU A 30 -1.45 17.69 -3.74
C GLU A 30 -1.12 18.28 -5.11
N ASN A 31 -0.55 17.49 -6.01
CA ASN A 31 -0.19 17.92 -7.36
C ASN A 31 -1.35 17.85 -8.37
N GLY A 32 -2.49 17.24 -8.03
CA GLY A 32 -3.67 17.17 -8.89
C GLY A 32 -3.52 16.25 -10.12
N ASN A 33 -2.51 15.38 -10.14
CA ASN A 33 -2.15 14.56 -11.29
C ASN A 33 -2.96 13.26 -11.42
N PHE A 34 -4.15 13.12 -10.84
CA PHE A 34 -4.86 11.84 -10.89
C PHE A 34 -5.44 11.45 -12.26
N PHE A 35 -5.70 12.43 -13.11
CA PHE A 35 -6.50 12.22 -14.33
C PHE A 35 -5.76 11.46 -15.43
N HIS A 36 -4.44 11.26 -15.33
CA HIS A 36 -3.68 10.48 -16.31
C HIS A 36 -3.62 8.97 -15.97
N PHE A 37 -3.98 8.58 -14.75
CA PHE A 37 -3.96 7.17 -14.36
C PHE A 37 -5.12 6.39 -14.97
N SER A 38 -4.88 5.11 -15.22
CA SER A 38 -5.92 4.21 -15.69
C SER A 38 -6.98 4.00 -14.61
N LEU A 39 -8.21 3.67 -15.02
CA LEU A 39 -9.29 3.29 -14.09
C LEU A 39 -8.88 2.15 -13.15
N GLN A 40 -8.04 1.23 -13.64
CA GLN A 40 -7.49 0.14 -12.84
C GLN A 40 -6.59 0.68 -11.71
N THR A 41 -5.68 1.60 -12.03
CA THR A 41 -4.80 2.22 -11.04
C THR A 41 -5.62 3.04 -10.02
N LEU A 42 -6.60 3.82 -10.48
CA LEU A 42 -7.50 4.56 -9.58
C LEU A 42 -8.27 3.64 -8.61
N GLU A 43 -8.72 2.47 -9.09
CA GLU A 43 -9.36 1.47 -8.23
C GLU A 43 -8.38 0.83 -7.24
N LEU A 44 -7.13 0.60 -7.62
CA LEU A 44 -6.08 0.13 -6.71
C LEU A 44 -5.80 1.16 -5.62
N ILE A 45 -5.70 2.45 -5.98
CA ILE A 45 -5.51 3.57 -5.04
C ILE A 45 -6.66 3.59 -4.04
N ARG A 46 -7.91 3.50 -4.54
CA ARG A 46 -9.10 3.46 -3.68
C ARG A 46 -9.07 2.28 -2.71
N ARG A 47 -8.71 1.08 -3.18
CA ARG A 47 -8.62 -0.13 -2.33
C ARG A 47 -7.53 0.00 -1.27
N PHE A 48 -6.36 0.53 -1.64
CA PHE A 48 -5.28 0.80 -0.73
C PHE A 48 -5.71 1.75 0.38
N ASN A 49 -6.26 2.92 0.03
CA ASN A 49 -6.70 3.91 1.02
C ASN A 49 -7.72 3.34 2.00
N ASN A 50 -8.69 2.57 1.50
CA ASN A 50 -9.68 1.92 2.36
C ASN A 50 -9.03 0.93 3.33
N LEU A 51 -8.15 0.06 2.84
CA LEU A 51 -7.46 -0.92 3.69
C LEU A 51 -6.51 -0.27 4.68
N TYR A 52 -5.85 0.83 4.28
CA TYR A 52 -4.94 1.59 5.12
C TYR A 52 -5.71 2.18 6.31
N ILE A 53 -6.85 2.83 6.04
CA ILE A 53 -7.74 3.37 7.08
C ILE A 53 -8.24 2.25 8.00
N GLU A 54 -8.68 1.12 7.44
CA GLU A 54 -9.14 -0.02 8.26
C GLU A 54 -8.04 -0.53 9.20
N TYR A 55 -6.82 -0.71 8.69
CA TYR A 55 -5.71 -1.27 9.47
C TYR A 55 -5.13 -0.27 10.48
N PHE A 56 -4.73 0.92 10.02
CA PHE A 56 -3.96 1.88 10.83
C PHE A 56 -4.82 2.88 11.61
N GLU A 57 -5.96 3.31 11.08
CA GLU A 57 -6.77 4.36 11.73
C GLU A 57 -7.90 3.77 12.57
N LYS A 58 -8.53 2.69 12.09
CA LYS A 58 -9.63 2.02 12.79
C LYS A 58 -9.18 0.88 13.70
N GLY A 59 -7.88 0.56 13.71
CA GLY A 59 -7.30 -0.48 14.56
C GLY A 59 -7.74 -1.90 14.22
N ASN A 60 -8.16 -2.17 12.98
CA ASN A 60 -8.50 -3.51 12.51
C ASN A 60 -7.23 -4.25 12.06
N GLU A 61 -6.32 -4.45 13.01
CA GLU A 61 -4.96 -4.98 12.83
C GLU A 61 -4.94 -6.50 12.59
N SER A 62 -5.70 -6.97 11.62
CA SER A 62 -5.65 -8.39 11.22
C SER A 62 -4.45 -8.66 10.30
N ALA A 63 -3.78 -9.80 10.50
CA ALA A 63 -2.69 -10.23 9.62
C ALA A 63 -3.14 -10.35 8.14
N SER A 64 -4.43 -10.65 7.91
CA SER A 64 -5.02 -10.66 6.58
C SER A 64 -5.05 -9.27 5.94
N ASN A 65 -5.45 -8.24 6.70
CA ASN A 65 -5.47 -6.86 6.22
C ASN A 65 -4.06 -6.35 5.95
N PHE A 66 -3.11 -6.67 6.82
CA PHE A 66 -1.70 -6.34 6.61
C PHE A 66 -1.15 -6.98 5.33
N ASN A 67 -1.33 -8.29 5.14
CA ASN A 67 -0.89 -8.98 3.93
C ASN A 67 -1.53 -8.38 2.66
N GLN A 68 -2.82 -8.02 2.73
CA GLN A 68 -3.50 -7.34 1.63
C GLN A 68 -2.90 -5.96 1.34
N LEU A 69 -2.53 -5.20 2.38
CA LEU A 69 -1.83 -3.92 2.22
C LEU A 69 -0.47 -4.09 1.56
N VAL A 70 0.33 -5.07 1.98
CA VAL A 70 1.63 -5.36 1.36
C VAL A 70 1.46 -5.69 -0.13
N ILE A 71 0.53 -6.58 -0.47
CA ILE A 71 0.28 -6.98 -1.86
C ILE A 71 -0.19 -5.79 -2.70
N ILE A 72 -1.11 -4.98 -2.17
CA ILE A 72 -1.63 -3.82 -2.92
C ILE A 72 -0.56 -2.74 -3.06
N SER A 73 0.28 -2.51 -2.05
CA SER A 73 1.38 -1.54 -2.11
C SER A 73 2.37 -1.89 -3.22
N ASN A 74 2.80 -3.15 -3.30
CA ASN A 74 3.67 -3.64 -4.37
C ASN A 74 3.07 -3.44 -5.77
N ASN A 75 1.78 -3.73 -5.91
CA ASN A 75 1.08 -3.53 -7.18
C ASN A 75 0.97 -2.04 -7.53
N LEU A 76 0.59 -1.21 -6.56
CA LEU A 76 0.47 0.24 -6.76
C LEU A 76 1.79 0.87 -7.16
N GLU A 77 2.87 0.57 -6.46
CA GLU A 77 4.21 1.07 -6.79
C GLU A 77 4.57 0.75 -8.26
N THR A 78 4.31 -0.49 -8.69
CA THR A 78 4.54 -0.89 -10.09
C THR A 78 3.66 -0.12 -11.08
N HIS A 79 2.39 0.11 -10.75
CA HIS A 79 1.45 0.83 -11.60
C HIS A 79 1.77 2.33 -11.66
N LEU A 80 2.08 2.95 -10.53
CA LEU A 80 2.46 4.36 -10.42
C LEU A 80 3.75 4.64 -11.22
N VAL A 81 4.75 3.77 -11.16
CA VAL A 81 5.99 3.91 -11.96
C VAL A 81 5.73 3.76 -13.47
N ARG A 82 4.75 2.95 -13.88
CA ARG A 82 4.43 2.73 -15.29
C ARG A 82 3.55 3.82 -15.91
N GLU A 83 2.74 4.47 -15.08
CA GLU A 83 1.72 5.44 -15.53
C GLU A 83 2.06 6.91 -15.19
N ASN A 84 3.09 7.17 -14.37
CA ASN A 84 3.77 8.48 -14.26
C ASN A 84 4.66 8.73 -15.48
#